data_AF-A0A1U7M2E1-F1
#
_entry.id   AF-A0A1U7M2E1-F1
#
_cell.length_a   1.000
_cell.length_b   1.000
_cell.length_c   1.000
_cell.angle_alpha   90.00
_cell.angle_beta   90.00
_cell.angle_gamma   90.00
#
_symmetry.space_group_name_H-M   'P 1'
#
loop_
_entity.id
_entity.type
_entity.pdbx_description
1 polymer ?
#
loop_
_entity_poly.entity_id
_entity_poly.type
_entity_poly.pdbx_seq_one_letter_code
_entity_poly.pdbx_strand_id
1 'polypeptide(L)' 'MNGNNCLTLGMKAPDFEAESTFGPLRLSDYRGRWVVLFSHPGDFTPV' A
#
# COMPACT_ATOMS: atom_id res chain seq x y z
N MET A 1 23.38 12.13 -0.31
CA MET A 1 22.00 11.63 -0.50
C MET A 1 22.06 10.15 -0.84
N ASN A 2 22.33 9.28 0.15
CA ASN A 2 22.45 7.84 -0.07
C ASN A 2 21.73 7.12 1.08
N GLY A 3 20.59 6.51 0.79
CA GLY A 3 19.81 5.69 1.74
C GLY A 3 18.68 5.00 0.99
N ASN A 4 18.66 3.67 1.01
CA ASN A 4 17.73 2.86 0.22
C ASN A 4 16.26 3.20 0.52
N ASN A 5 15.50 3.65 -0.49
CA ASN A 5 14.06 3.96 -0.43
C ASN A 5 13.15 2.70 -0.43
N CYS A 6 13.68 1.52 -0.09
CA CYS A 6 12.94 0.27 -0.14
C CYS A 6 12.39 -0.08 1.26
N LEU A 7 11.14 -0.56 1.30
CA LEU A 7 10.53 -1.03 2.54
C LEU A 7 11.25 -2.28 3.06
N THR A 8 11.46 -2.36 4.37
CA THR A 8 12.06 -3.54 5.02
C THR A 8 11.15 -4.07 6.12
N LEU A 9 11.37 -5.32 6.53
CA LEU A 9 10.58 -5.97 7.58
C LEU A 9 10.72 -5.22 8.91
N GLY A 10 9.60 -5.11 9.64
CA GLY A 10 9.53 -4.40 10.93
C GLY A 10 9.42 -2.88 10.80
N MET A 11 9.60 -2.30 9.61
CA MET A 11 9.30 -0.89 9.37
C MET A 11 7.80 -0.64 9.45
N LYS A 12 7.44 0.52 9.99
CA LYS A 12 6.07 1.03 9.87
C LYS A 12 5.79 1.31 8.40
N ALA A 13 4.68 0.76 7.90
CA ALA A 13 4.23 1.05 6.55
C ALA A 13 3.97 2.56 6.36
N PRO A 14 4.32 3.15 5.20
CA PRO A 14 4.02 4.56 4.91
C PRO A 14 2.52 4.82 4.96
N ASP A 15 2.13 5.93 5.59
CA ASP A 15 0.73 6.37 5.60
C ASP A 15 0.40 7.06 4.27
N PHE A 16 0.08 6.26 3.26
CA PHE A 16 -0.29 6.77 1.93
C PHE A 16 -1.76 7.15 1.86
N GLU A 17 -2.06 8.03 0.91
CA GLU A 17 -3.42 8.38 0.46
C GLU A 17 -3.54 7.99 -1.01
N ALA A 18 -4.65 7.36 -1.39
CA ALA A 18 -4.88 6.89 -2.76
C ALA A 18 -6.36 6.92 -3.11
N GLU A 19 -6.63 7.15 -4.41
CA GLU A 19 -7.95 6.93 -4.99
C GLU A 19 -8.20 5.43 -5.13
N SER A 20 -9.38 4.97 -4.73
CA SER A 20 -9.80 3.57 -4.89
C SER A 20 -11.15 3.49 -5.58
N THR A 21 -11.57 2.28 -5.95
CA THR A 21 -12.92 2.01 -6.47
C THR A 21 -14.03 2.29 -5.47
N PHE A 22 -13.70 2.49 -4.18
CA PHE A 22 -14.62 2.87 -3.12
C PHE A 22 -14.46 4.34 -2.68
N GLY A 23 -13.73 5.15 -3.46
CA GLY A 23 -13.38 6.54 -3.14
C GLY A 23 -11.98 6.69 -2.53
N PRO A 24 -11.61 7.91 -2.08
CA PRO A 24 -10.31 8.17 -1.48
C PRO A 24 -10.14 7.42 -0.15
N LEU A 25 -8.95 6.88 0.09
CA LEU A 25 -8.62 6.20 1.35
C LEU A 25 -7.21 6.56 1.82
N ARG A 26 -7.00 6.42 3.13
CA ARG A 26 -5.67 6.44 3.75
C ARG A 26 -5.38 5.11 4.42
N LEU A 27 -4.11 4.70 4.46
CA LEU A 27 -3.73 3.48 5.19
C LEU A 27 -4.12 3.57 6.68
N SER A 28 -4.04 4.77 7.27
CA SER A 28 -4.47 5.05 8.65
C SER A 28 -5.92 4.72 8.96
N ASP A 29 -6.81 4.68 7.96
CA ASP A 29 -8.24 4.44 8.16
C ASP A 29 -8.51 2.97 8.54
N TYR A 30 -7.52 2.09 8.34
CA TYR A 30 -7.57 0.67 8.68
C TYR A 30 -6.90 0.32 10.01
N ARG A 31 -6.49 1.30 10.82
CA ARG A 31 -5.85 1.05 12.14
C ARG A 31 -6.65 0.10 13.03
N GLY A 32 -5.92 -0.72 13.79
CA GLY A 32 -6.50 -1.74 14.67
C GLY A 32 -6.87 -3.04 13.95
N ARG A 33 -6.58 -3.16 12.65
CA ARG A 33 -6.80 -4.37 11.84
C ARG A 33 -5.51 -4.79 11.14
N TRP A 34 -5.40 -6.08 10.83
CA TRP A 34 -4.40 -6.56 9.88
C TRP A 34 -4.80 -6.15 8.46
N VAL A 35 -3.82 -5.70 7.67
CA VAL A 35 -4.03 -5.23 6.29
C VAL A 35 -3.00 -5.91 5.40
N VAL A 36 -3.45 -6.41 4.25
CA VAL A 36 -2.60 -6.95 3.19
C VAL A 36 -2.78 -6.07 1.96
N LEU A 37 -1.70 -5.41 1.54
CA LEU A 37 -1.64 -4.68 0.27
C LEU A 37 -1.02 -5.59 -0.79
N PHE A 38 -1.68 -5.72 -1.93
CA PHE A 38 -1.19 -6.48 -3.08
C PHE A 38 -1.38 -5.65 -4.35
N SER A 39 -0.59 -5.97 -5.39
CA SER A 39 -0.70 -5.37 -6.71
C SER A 39 -0.72 -6.45 -7.78
N HIS A 40 -1.14 -6.08 -8.98
CA HIS A 40 -1.01 -6.87 -10.20
C HIS A 40 -0.50 -5.95 -11.34
N PRO A 41 0.08 -6.51 -12.43
CA PRO A 41 0.71 -5.70 -13.47
C PRO A 41 -0.28 -4.84 -14.29
N GLY A 42 -1.48 -5.36 -14.55
CA GLY A 42 -2.51 -4.64 -15.30
C GLY A 42 -3.88 -5.32 -15.20
N ASP A 43 -4.93 -4.56 -15.50
CA ASP A 43 -6.30 -5.08 -15.57
C ASP A 43 -6.49 -5.91 -16.85
N PHE A 44 -7.34 -6.94 -16.79
CA PHE A 44 -7.69 -7.82 -17.90
C PHE A 44 -6.52 -8.58 -18.56
N THR A 45 -5.42 -8.79 -17.83
CA THR A 45 -4.31 -9.66 -18.27
C THR A 45 -4.44 -11.05 -17.64
N PRO A 46 -4.02 -12.13 -18.33
CA PRO A 46 -3.79 -13.40 -17.64
C PRO A 46 -2.71 -13.24 -16.56
N VAL A 47 -2.67 -14.19 -15.63
CA VAL A 47 -1.56 -14.33 -14.66
C VAL A 47 -0.34 -14.90 -15.36
#